data_AF-A0A6P1HU45-F1
#
_entry.id   AF-A0A6P1HU45-F1
#
_cell.length_a   1.000
_cell.length_b   1.000
_cell.length_c   1.000
_cell.angle_alpha   90.00
_cell.angle_beta   90.00
_cell.angle_gamma   90.00
#
_symmetry.space_group_name_H-M   'P 1'
#
loop_
_entity.id
_entity.type
_entity.pdbx_description
1 polymer ?
#
loop_
_entity_poly.entity_id
_entity_poly.type
_entity_poly.pdbx_seq_one_letter_code
_entity_poly.pdbx_strand_id
1 'polypeptide(L)'
;MKLHSLTEFASGHQFLEGLRWHDGALWASDFFSKKVLKFSDDGSATTIAEIPGVPSGLGFLADGSTLVVSQTDTTIQRIAADATVSTFADFSSIAGGPGNDMLVNADGHVYVGNFGFAIGSEVPRPTALAHIDPQGNLSRVDGDVLFPNGMAVTPGGALLVAETFRHRITAFDIEPDGSLSKQRVWAQLEESFNPDGIALDTDGGVWFGNALTMGDDSGFYRVIEGGEITDKVPVSGAQAVACAFGGDDLATLYMSCNSTTLEDFLEGRSSAVITAAEVGRVGAPAAPSASTSHIST
;
A
#
# COMPACT_ATOMS: atom_id res chain seq x y z
N MET A 1 -11.06 5.61 21.56
CA MET A 1 -11.15 5.49 20.09
C MET A 1 -12.38 6.25 19.58
N LYS A 2 -12.21 7.14 18.60
CA LYS A 2 -13.28 7.87 17.89
C LYS A 2 -13.82 7.01 16.75
N LEU A 3 -15.14 7.01 16.52
CA LEU A 3 -15.77 6.32 15.40
C LEU A 3 -16.15 7.31 14.30
N HIS A 4 -16.01 6.90 13.05
CA HIS A 4 -16.39 7.67 11.87
C HIS A 4 -17.35 6.88 10.99
N SER A 5 -18.15 7.58 10.20
CA SER A 5 -19.04 6.96 9.22
C SER A 5 -18.39 6.95 7.85
N LEU A 6 -18.73 5.95 7.04
CA LEU A 6 -18.32 5.85 5.64
C LEU A 6 -19.52 5.96 4.70
N THR A 7 -19.24 6.29 3.46
CA THR A 7 -20.19 6.24 2.33
C THR A 7 -19.56 5.50 1.16
N GLU A 8 -20.36 4.78 0.38
CA GLU A 8 -19.88 4.18 -0.88
C GLU A 8 -19.47 5.29 -1.86
N PHE A 9 -18.33 5.11 -2.51
CA PHE A 9 -17.78 5.99 -3.54
C PHE A 9 -17.79 5.31 -4.92
N ALA A 10 -17.34 4.05 -4.99
CA ALA A 10 -17.32 3.26 -6.22
C ALA A 10 -17.62 1.79 -5.93
N SER A 11 -18.23 1.10 -6.89
CA SER A 11 -18.59 -0.32 -6.77
C SER A 11 -18.49 -1.06 -8.10
N GLY A 12 -18.63 -2.40 -8.06
CA GLY A 12 -18.51 -3.26 -9.25
C GLY A 12 -17.07 -3.70 -9.55
N HIS A 13 -16.18 -3.64 -8.57
CA HIS A 13 -14.79 -4.11 -8.67
C HIS A 13 -14.65 -5.51 -8.08
N GLN A 14 -13.50 -6.16 -8.27
CA GLN A 14 -13.29 -7.51 -7.75
C GLN A 14 -12.52 -7.51 -6.44
N PHE A 15 -11.23 -7.16 -6.43
CA PHE A 15 -10.43 -7.12 -5.21
C PHE A 15 -9.41 -5.99 -5.31
N LEU A 16 -9.72 -4.90 -4.62
CA LEU A 16 -8.98 -3.65 -4.74
C LEU A 16 -7.86 -3.57 -3.71
N GLU A 17 -6.68 -3.21 -4.21
CA GLU A 17 -5.41 -3.10 -3.48
C GLU A 17 -4.65 -1.85 -3.89
N GLY A 18 -3.61 -1.51 -3.12
CA GLY A 18 -2.64 -0.49 -3.54
C GLY A 18 -3.26 0.90 -3.80
N LEU A 19 -4.24 1.32 -2.99
CA LEU A 19 -4.85 2.63 -3.14
C LEU A 19 -3.80 3.74 -3.03
N ARG A 20 -3.78 4.66 -4.00
CA ARG A 20 -2.90 5.84 -4.01
C ARG A 20 -3.65 7.05 -4.57
N TRP A 21 -3.44 8.21 -3.97
CA TRP A 21 -3.86 9.48 -4.55
C TRP A 21 -2.70 10.09 -5.33
N HIS A 22 -2.93 10.42 -6.60
CA HIS A 22 -1.90 10.99 -7.47
C HIS A 22 -2.53 11.83 -8.57
N ASP A 23 -1.99 13.03 -8.77
CA ASP A 23 -2.42 14.00 -9.78
C ASP A 23 -3.95 14.21 -9.81
N GLY A 24 -4.51 14.46 -8.61
CA GLY A 24 -5.93 14.79 -8.43
C GLY A 24 -6.89 13.61 -8.66
N ALA A 25 -6.40 12.37 -8.62
CA ALA A 25 -7.23 11.19 -8.80
C ALA A 25 -6.83 10.06 -7.87
N LEU A 26 -7.80 9.22 -7.54
CA LEU A 26 -7.57 7.96 -6.86
C LEU A 26 -7.17 6.89 -7.88
N TRP A 27 -6.18 6.08 -7.51
CA TRP A 27 -5.69 4.93 -8.27
C TRP A 27 -5.78 3.68 -7.41
N ALA A 28 -5.99 2.54 -8.05
CA ALA A 28 -5.96 1.24 -7.38
C ALA A 28 -5.55 0.13 -8.35
N SER A 29 -5.01 -0.96 -7.80
CA SER A 29 -4.91 -2.24 -8.48
C SER A 29 -6.19 -3.04 -8.22
N ASP A 30 -6.71 -3.72 -9.23
CA ASP A 30 -7.76 -4.72 -9.08
C ASP A 30 -7.19 -6.10 -9.42
N PHE A 31 -6.95 -6.88 -8.37
CA PHE A 31 -6.21 -8.13 -8.37
C PHE A 31 -6.83 -9.16 -9.33
N PHE A 32 -8.12 -9.47 -9.17
CA PHE A 32 -8.76 -10.54 -9.95
C PHE A 32 -9.11 -10.09 -11.37
N SER A 33 -9.43 -8.80 -11.57
CA SER A 33 -9.72 -8.28 -12.90
C SER A 33 -8.45 -7.95 -13.68
N LYS A 34 -7.29 -8.03 -13.01
CA LYS A 34 -5.94 -7.86 -13.54
C LYS A 34 -5.70 -6.47 -14.11
N LYS A 35 -6.25 -5.45 -13.47
CA LYS A 35 -6.26 -4.08 -14.00
C LYS A 35 -5.63 -3.08 -13.04
N VAL A 36 -4.97 -2.08 -13.59
CA VAL A 36 -4.70 -0.82 -12.90
C VAL A 36 -5.81 0.16 -13.26
N LEU A 37 -6.46 0.71 -12.25
CA LEU A 37 -7.63 1.58 -12.37
C LEU A 37 -7.29 3.00 -11.91
N LYS A 38 -7.84 3.98 -12.62
CA LYS A 38 -7.89 5.39 -12.21
C LYS A 38 -9.35 5.80 -12.08
N PHE A 39 -9.69 6.46 -10.98
CA PHE A 39 -11.05 6.87 -10.66
C PHE A 39 -11.26 8.36 -10.91
N SER A 40 -12.42 8.70 -11.45
CA SER A 40 -12.93 10.08 -11.53
C SER A 40 -13.67 10.44 -10.25
N ASP A 41 -13.95 11.73 -10.04
CA ASP A 41 -14.65 12.25 -8.85
C ASP A 41 -16.06 11.69 -8.64
N ASP A 42 -16.68 11.15 -9.69
CA ASP A 42 -18.00 10.50 -9.63
C ASP A 42 -17.93 9.00 -9.30
N GLY A 43 -16.73 8.47 -9.02
CA GLY A 43 -16.49 7.05 -8.74
C GLY A 43 -16.35 6.17 -9.98
N SER A 44 -16.47 6.72 -11.20
CA SER A 44 -16.23 5.96 -12.42
C SER A 44 -14.75 5.59 -12.59
N ALA A 45 -14.48 4.34 -12.95
CA ALA A 45 -13.13 3.83 -13.15
C ALA A 45 -12.76 3.73 -14.63
N THR A 46 -11.57 4.21 -14.98
CA THR A 46 -10.91 3.98 -16.26
C THR A 46 -9.80 2.95 -16.07
N THR A 47 -9.75 1.94 -16.94
CA THR A 47 -8.62 1.00 -16.99
C THR A 47 -7.44 1.66 -17.66
N ILE A 48 -6.31 1.71 -16.95
CA ILE A 48 -5.06 2.29 -17.44
C ILE A 48 -4.20 1.22 -18.12
N ALA A 49 -4.13 0.03 -17.53
CA ALA A 49 -3.44 -1.12 -18.11
C ALA A 49 -3.99 -2.43 -17.55
N GLU A 50 -3.74 -3.53 -18.27
CA GLU A 50 -3.92 -4.90 -17.78
C GLU A 50 -2.55 -5.50 -17.40
N ILE A 51 -2.48 -6.16 -16.24
CA ILE A 51 -1.28 -6.79 -15.69
C ILE A 51 -1.57 -8.29 -15.48
N PRO A 52 -1.23 -9.16 -16.45
CA PRO A 52 -1.61 -10.56 -16.41
C PRO A 52 -1.14 -11.35 -15.18
N GLY A 53 0.01 -10.99 -14.61
CA GLY A 53 0.58 -11.60 -13.40
C GLY A 53 0.09 -11.00 -12.09
N VAL A 54 -1.12 -10.40 -12.12
CA VAL A 54 -1.88 -9.90 -10.96
C VAL A 54 -1.28 -8.62 -10.36
N PRO A 55 -1.96 -7.47 -10.51
CA PRO A 55 -1.48 -6.21 -9.96
C PRO A 55 -1.72 -6.14 -8.45
N SER A 56 -0.74 -5.64 -7.70
CA SER A 56 -0.85 -5.36 -6.26
C SER A 56 -0.38 -3.93 -5.94
N GLY A 57 0.77 -3.74 -5.29
CA GLY A 57 1.28 -2.41 -4.98
C GLY A 57 1.57 -1.58 -6.23
N LEU A 58 1.39 -0.26 -6.13
CA LEU A 58 1.67 0.69 -7.21
C LEU A 58 2.27 2.01 -6.69
N GLY A 59 2.91 2.74 -7.58
CA GLY A 59 3.50 4.05 -7.32
C GLY A 59 3.92 4.75 -8.61
N PHE A 60 4.43 5.98 -8.49
CA PHE A 60 4.60 6.87 -9.63
C PHE A 60 6.02 7.42 -9.69
N LEU A 61 6.62 7.40 -10.88
CA LEU A 61 7.92 8.03 -11.14
C LEU A 61 7.72 9.50 -11.54
N ALA A 62 8.75 10.31 -11.33
CA ALA A 62 8.74 11.73 -11.66
C ALA A 62 8.55 12.05 -13.16
N ASP A 63 8.79 11.07 -14.04
CA ASP A 63 8.53 11.19 -15.48
C ASP A 63 7.07 10.88 -15.88
N GLY A 64 6.19 10.70 -14.90
CA GLY A 64 4.77 10.42 -15.09
C GLY A 64 4.44 8.95 -15.37
N SER A 65 5.43 8.06 -15.41
CA SER A 65 5.15 6.63 -15.53
C SER A 65 4.67 6.02 -14.21
N THR A 66 3.76 5.05 -14.33
CA THR A 66 3.25 4.28 -13.19
C THR A 66 4.04 2.98 -13.10
N LEU A 67 4.46 2.63 -11.89
CA LEU A 67 5.01 1.32 -11.56
C LEU A 67 3.97 0.50 -10.82
N VAL A 68 3.87 -0.79 -11.16
CA VAL A 68 2.95 -1.73 -10.53
C VAL A 68 3.62 -3.09 -10.35
N VAL A 69 3.43 -3.70 -9.19
CA VAL A 69 3.90 -5.08 -8.95
C VAL A 69 3.06 -6.06 -9.75
N SER A 70 3.71 -6.95 -10.50
CA SER A 70 3.10 -8.18 -11.00
C SER A 70 3.38 -9.29 -9.99
N GLN A 71 2.42 -9.54 -9.11
CA GLN A 71 2.58 -10.35 -7.90
C GLN A 71 3.05 -11.78 -8.21
N THR A 72 2.43 -12.47 -9.17
CA THR A 72 2.78 -13.86 -9.49
C THR A 72 4.13 -13.99 -10.18
N ASP A 73 4.55 -12.94 -10.88
CA ASP A 73 5.78 -12.95 -11.67
C ASP A 73 6.99 -12.45 -10.87
N THR A 74 6.77 -11.87 -9.68
CA THR A 74 7.82 -11.20 -8.88
C THR A 74 8.61 -10.16 -9.69
N THR A 75 7.88 -9.41 -10.51
CA THR A 75 8.40 -8.29 -11.31
C THR A 75 7.65 -7.01 -11.00
N ILE A 76 8.26 -5.87 -11.31
CA ILE A 76 7.60 -4.57 -11.36
C ILE A 76 7.44 -4.23 -12.84
N GLN A 77 6.22 -3.90 -13.23
CA GLN A 77 5.87 -3.43 -14.57
C GLN A 77 5.82 -1.90 -14.57
N ARG A 78 6.33 -1.30 -15.63
CA ARG A 78 6.21 0.12 -15.93
C ARG A 78 5.13 0.32 -16.98
N ILE A 79 4.16 1.18 -16.65
CA ILE A 79 3.15 1.69 -17.55
C ILE A 79 3.57 3.10 -17.95
N ALA A 80 3.97 3.27 -19.21
CA ALA A 80 4.32 4.57 -19.76
C ALA A 80 3.06 5.44 -19.97
N ALA A 81 3.26 6.75 -20.20
CA ALA A 81 2.15 7.69 -20.41
C ALA A 81 1.27 7.35 -21.64
N ASP A 82 1.80 6.60 -22.61
CA ASP A 82 1.06 6.09 -23.77
C ASP A 82 0.40 4.72 -23.51
N ALA A 83 0.34 4.28 -22.26
CA ALA A 83 -0.16 2.99 -21.78
C ALA A 83 0.67 1.76 -22.21
N THR A 84 1.88 1.95 -22.77
CA THR A 84 2.80 0.83 -23.03
C THR A 84 3.26 0.20 -21.73
N VAL A 85 3.12 -1.12 -21.61
CA VAL A 85 3.56 -1.91 -20.46
C VAL A 85 4.89 -2.60 -20.77
N SER A 86 5.86 -2.49 -19.86
CA SER A 86 7.16 -3.15 -19.96
C SER A 86 7.71 -3.52 -18.59
N THR A 87 8.56 -4.53 -18.50
CA THR A 87 9.20 -4.87 -17.22
C THR A 87 10.18 -3.75 -16.81
N PHE A 88 9.98 -3.21 -15.60
CA PHE A 88 10.88 -2.26 -14.96
C PHE A 88 12.02 -2.96 -14.22
N ALA A 89 11.66 -3.96 -13.39
CA ALA A 89 12.60 -4.72 -12.59
C ALA A 89 12.09 -6.14 -12.34
N ASP A 90 13.01 -7.08 -12.20
CA ASP A 90 12.76 -8.44 -11.71
C ASP A 90 13.41 -8.54 -10.32
N PHE A 91 12.61 -8.86 -9.31
CA PHE A 91 13.09 -8.99 -7.93
C PHE A 91 12.95 -10.42 -7.39
N SER A 92 12.77 -11.41 -8.28
CA SER A 92 12.63 -12.84 -7.95
C SER A 92 13.82 -13.41 -7.18
N SER A 93 15.01 -12.86 -7.37
CA SER A 93 16.22 -13.27 -6.63
C SER A 93 16.19 -12.93 -5.14
N ILE A 94 15.32 -12.01 -4.73
CA ILE A 94 15.12 -11.60 -3.33
C ILE A 94 13.79 -12.16 -2.80
N ALA A 95 12.75 -12.22 -3.63
CA ALA A 95 11.43 -12.66 -3.23
C ALA A 95 11.41 -14.14 -2.84
N GLY A 96 10.92 -14.45 -1.63
CA GLY A 96 10.69 -15.82 -1.16
C GLY A 96 9.30 -16.38 -1.49
N GLY A 97 8.48 -15.60 -2.22
CA GLY A 97 7.09 -15.87 -2.56
C GLY A 97 6.54 -14.74 -3.45
N PRO A 98 5.22 -14.70 -3.71
CA PRO A 98 4.60 -13.67 -4.54
C PRO A 98 4.93 -12.23 -4.08
N GLY A 99 5.06 -11.30 -5.02
CA GLY A 99 5.23 -9.87 -4.74
C GLY A 99 4.01 -9.28 -4.04
N ASN A 100 4.15 -8.16 -3.32
CA ASN A 100 3.01 -7.59 -2.61
C ASN A 100 2.88 -6.07 -2.80
N ASP A 101 2.85 -5.28 -1.72
CA ASP A 101 2.79 -3.82 -1.83
C ASP A 101 4.16 -3.22 -2.18
N MET A 102 4.15 -1.99 -2.68
CA MET A 102 5.35 -1.21 -2.97
C MET A 102 5.15 0.28 -2.72
N LEU A 103 6.28 0.98 -2.64
CA LEU A 103 6.35 2.44 -2.58
C LEU A 103 7.44 2.93 -3.53
N VAL A 104 7.12 4.00 -4.26
CA VAL A 104 8.11 4.82 -4.96
C VAL A 104 8.25 6.11 -4.16
N ASN A 105 9.46 6.44 -3.70
CA ASN A 105 9.71 7.71 -3.04
C ASN A 105 9.96 8.83 -4.07
N ALA A 106 9.99 10.09 -3.61
CA ALA A 106 10.16 11.24 -4.51
C ALA A 106 11.53 11.32 -5.19
N ASP A 107 12.53 10.59 -4.69
CA ASP A 107 13.86 10.48 -5.31
C ASP A 107 13.92 9.32 -6.33
N GLY A 108 12.82 8.59 -6.54
CA GLY A 108 12.70 7.50 -7.51
C GLY A 108 13.18 6.14 -7.00
N HIS A 109 13.49 6.01 -5.71
CA HIS A 109 13.77 4.71 -5.11
C HIS A 109 12.47 3.91 -4.94
N VAL A 110 12.53 2.62 -5.25
CA VAL A 110 11.42 1.69 -5.12
C VAL A 110 11.70 0.71 -4.00
N TYR A 111 10.78 0.58 -3.07
CA TYR A 111 10.77 -0.47 -2.05
C TYR A 111 9.60 -1.40 -2.32
N VAL A 112 9.85 -2.70 -2.42
CA VAL A 112 8.82 -3.69 -2.73
C VAL A 112 8.86 -4.86 -1.76
N GLY A 113 7.67 -5.21 -1.25
CA GLY A 113 7.44 -6.35 -0.39
C GLY A 113 7.13 -7.63 -1.17
N ASN A 114 7.20 -8.77 -0.49
CA ASN A 114 6.76 -10.07 -0.98
C ASN A 114 6.24 -10.89 0.20
N PHE A 115 5.54 -11.99 -0.06
CA PHE A 115 5.00 -12.83 1.01
C PHE A 115 6.09 -13.61 1.76
N GLY A 116 7.19 -13.98 1.10
CA GLY A 116 8.25 -14.80 1.69
C GLY A 116 7.98 -16.31 1.70
N PHE A 117 6.76 -16.71 1.34
CA PHE A 117 6.29 -18.08 1.29
C PHE A 117 5.10 -18.21 0.34
N ALA A 118 4.76 -19.45 -0.02
CA ALA A 118 3.58 -19.75 -0.81
C ALA A 118 2.32 -19.82 0.07
N ILE A 119 1.47 -18.78 -0.01
CA ILE A 119 0.22 -18.70 0.76
C ILE A 119 -0.66 -19.96 0.54
N GLY A 120 -1.24 -20.49 1.61
CA GLY A 120 -2.08 -21.69 1.58
C GLY A 120 -1.34 -23.03 1.47
N SER A 121 -0.02 -23.04 1.28
CA SER A 121 0.79 -24.27 1.15
C SER A 121 2.02 -24.32 2.05
N GLU A 122 2.56 -23.16 2.44
CA GLU A 122 3.69 -23.05 3.36
C GLU A 122 3.29 -22.31 4.65
N VAL A 123 4.02 -22.59 5.73
CA VAL A 123 3.91 -21.84 6.98
C VAL A 123 4.52 -20.44 6.78
N PRO A 124 3.87 -19.37 7.27
CA PRO A 124 4.43 -18.03 7.20
C PRO A 124 5.84 -17.96 7.78
N ARG A 125 6.75 -17.33 7.03
CA ARG A 125 8.15 -17.12 7.44
C ARG A 125 8.62 -15.71 7.05
N PRO A 126 9.56 -15.11 7.80
CA PRO A 126 10.07 -13.79 7.47
C PRO A 126 10.73 -13.73 6.09
N THR A 127 10.75 -12.53 5.52
CA THR A 127 11.34 -12.19 4.22
C THR A 127 12.01 -10.82 4.29
N ALA A 128 12.64 -10.40 3.20
CA ALA A 128 13.20 -9.07 3.06
C ALA A 128 12.41 -8.23 2.06
N LEU A 129 12.50 -6.91 2.22
CA LEU A 129 12.15 -5.98 1.15
C LEU A 129 13.24 -6.01 0.08
N ALA A 130 12.84 -5.79 -1.17
CA ALA A 130 13.77 -5.45 -2.24
C ALA A 130 13.77 -3.93 -2.44
N HIS A 131 14.96 -3.38 -2.68
CA HIS A 131 15.18 -1.98 -3.02
C HIS A 131 15.71 -1.89 -4.45
N ILE A 132 15.09 -1.03 -5.26
CA ILE A 132 15.55 -0.70 -6.60
C ILE A 132 15.88 0.79 -6.60
N ASP A 133 17.13 1.12 -6.91
CA ASP A 133 17.55 2.52 -7.03
C ASP A 133 17.12 3.14 -8.37
N PRO A 134 17.22 4.48 -8.55
CA PRO A 134 16.84 5.14 -9.80
C PRO A 134 17.68 4.74 -11.02
N GLN A 135 18.81 4.05 -10.81
CA GLN A 135 19.65 3.48 -11.88
C GLN A 135 19.24 2.05 -12.24
N GLY A 136 18.28 1.47 -11.51
CA GLY A 136 17.77 0.11 -11.72
C GLY A 136 18.57 -0.98 -10.98
N ASN A 137 19.47 -0.62 -10.07
CA ASN A 137 20.21 -1.61 -9.28
C ASN A 137 19.29 -2.21 -8.21
N LEU A 138 19.24 -3.54 -8.17
CA LEU A 138 18.49 -4.31 -7.20
C LEU A 138 19.35 -4.65 -5.98
N SER A 139 18.85 -4.40 -4.78
CA SER A 139 19.47 -4.83 -3.52
C SER A 139 18.45 -5.40 -2.53
N ARG A 140 18.91 -6.33 -1.68
CA ARG A 140 18.13 -6.85 -0.56
C ARG A 140 18.30 -5.90 0.62
N VAL A 141 17.19 -5.48 1.22
CA VAL A 141 17.22 -4.69 2.46
C VAL A 141 17.63 -5.58 3.64
N ASP A 142 18.54 -5.09 4.47
CA ASP A 142 18.96 -5.79 5.70
C ASP A 142 17.86 -5.78 6.78
N GLY A 143 17.82 -6.87 7.55
CA GLY A 143 16.70 -7.17 8.45
C GLY A 143 15.65 -8.05 7.79
N ASP A 144 14.59 -8.35 8.53
CA ASP A 144 13.47 -9.17 8.06
C ASP A 144 12.13 -8.56 8.47
N VAL A 145 11.17 -8.67 7.57
CA VAL A 145 9.75 -8.34 7.75
C VAL A 145 8.91 -9.61 7.55
N LEU A 146 7.68 -9.65 8.04
CA LEU A 146 6.77 -10.77 7.87
C LEU A 146 5.46 -10.30 7.26
N PHE A 147 5.22 -10.72 6.02
CA PHE A 147 4.07 -10.30 5.23
C PHE A 147 3.98 -8.76 5.13
N PRO A 148 5.02 -8.09 4.61
CA PRO A 148 5.03 -6.65 4.43
C PRO A 148 3.94 -6.22 3.44
N ASN A 149 3.20 -5.21 3.85
CA ASN A 149 2.04 -4.66 3.17
C ASN A 149 2.23 -3.14 3.01
N GLY A 150 1.18 -2.34 3.20
CA GLY A 150 1.17 -0.89 3.17
C GLY A 150 2.50 -0.23 3.54
N MET A 151 2.97 0.65 2.67
CA MET A 151 4.18 1.46 2.90
C MET A 151 3.92 2.95 2.76
N ALA A 152 4.58 3.77 3.59
CA ALA A 152 4.52 5.22 3.49
C ALA A 152 5.78 5.88 4.05
N VAL A 153 6.20 7.01 3.47
CA VAL A 153 7.30 7.83 4.05
C VAL A 153 6.70 8.90 4.95
N THR A 154 7.14 8.95 6.20
CA THR A 154 6.78 9.99 7.16
C THR A 154 7.32 11.37 6.72
N PRO A 155 6.75 12.49 7.21
CA PRO A 155 7.33 13.81 7.01
C PRO A 155 8.78 13.94 7.52
N GLY A 156 9.19 13.10 8.48
CA GLY A 156 10.56 13.01 8.99
C GLY A 156 11.51 12.17 8.14
N GLY A 157 11.06 11.59 7.02
CA GLY A 157 11.89 10.81 6.09
C GLY A 157 12.06 9.33 6.43
N ALA A 158 11.39 8.82 7.47
CA ALA A 158 11.39 7.39 7.77
C ALA A 158 10.36 6.64 6.90
N LEU A 159 10.73 5.45 6.40
CA LEU A 159 9.81 4.52 5.75
C LEU A 159 9.06 3.73 6.82
N LEU A 160 7.74 3.75 6.78
CA LEU A 160 6.87 2.85 7.53
C LEU A 160 6.40 1.69 6.66
N VAL A 161 6.30 0.51 7.27
CA VAL A 161 5.86 -0.74 6.64
C VAL A 161 4.89 -1.44 7.58
N ALA A 162 3.68 -1.71 7.10
CA ALA A 162 2.74 -2.58 7.79
C ALA A 162 3.17 -4.04 7.67
N GLU A 163 3.28 -4.75 8.79
CA GLU A 163 3.55 -6.19 8.82
C GLU A 163 2.32 -6.92 9.35
N THR A 164 1.54 -7.49 8.43
CA THR A 164 0.26 -8.12 8.74
C THR A 164 0.41 -9.22 9.79
N PHE A 165 1.40 -10.11 9.63
CA PHE A 165 1.61 -11.26 10.53
C PHE A 165 2.58 -10.99 11.69
N ARG A 166 3.07 -9.76 11.86
CA ARG A 166 3.69 -9.31 13.13
C ARG A 166 2.81 -8.35 13.92
N HIS A 167 1.62 -8.04 13.42
CA HIS A 167 0.68 -7.15 14.09
C HIS A 167 1.34 -5.82 14.47
N ARG A 168 2.10 -5.23 13.55
CA ARG A 168 2.90 -4.03 13.84
C ARG A 168 3.14 -3.16 12.61
N ILE A 169 3.49 -1.91 12.88
CA ILE A 169 4.12 -1.02 11.91
C ILE A 169 5.62 -0.95 12.25
N THR A 170 6.46 -1.22 11.26
CA THR A 170 7.92 -1.14 11.34
C THR A 170 8.41 0.11 10.65
N ALA A 171 9.41 0.76 11.24
CA ALA A 171 10.10 1.90 10.65
C ALA A 171 11.52 1.55 10.23
N PHE A 172 11.97 2.16 9.13
CA PHE A 172 13.36 2.23 8.68
C PHE A 172 13.75 3.70 8.48
N ASP A 173 15.01 4.03 8.75
CA ASP A 173 15.58 5.27 8.25
C ASP A 173 15.90 5.08 6.76
N ILE A 174 15.56 6.08 5.93
CA ILE A 174 15.97 6.13 4.52
C ILE A 174 17.29 6.91 4.46
N GLU A 175 18.37 6.25 4.06
CA GLU A 175 19.67 6.87 3.89
C GLU A 175 19.73 7.71 2.59
N PRO A 176 20.73 8.60 2.42
CA PRO A 176 20.82 9.45 1.23
C PRO A 176 20.94 8.70 -0.12
N ASP A 177 21.41 7.46 -0.11
CA ASP A 177 21.46 6.57 -1.28
C ASP A 177 20.20 5.71 -1.45
N GLY A 178 19.17 5.99 -0.63
CA GLY A 178 17.91 5.26 -0.57
C GLY A 178 18.00 3.90 0.13
N SER A 179 19.17 3.46 0.59
CA SER A 179 19.26 2.25 1.40
C SER A 179 18.49 2.41 2.71
N LEU A 180 18.01 1.29 3.27
CA LEU A 180 17.24 1.31 4.51
C LEU A 180 18.10 0.86 5.67
N SER A 181 18.04 1.60 6.78
CA SER A 181 18.79 1.29 8.00
C SER A 181 17.92 1.37 9.25
N LYS A 182 18.47 0.96 10.40
CA LYS A 182 17.86 1.09 11.74
C LYS A 182 16.39 0.63 11.81
N GLN A 183 16.15 -0.59 11.31
CA GLN A 183 14.86 -1.26 11.47
C GLN A 183 14.42 -1.23 12.94
N ARG A 184 13.21 -0.74 13.20
CA ARG A 184 12.64 -0.65 14.55
C ARG A 184 11.13 -0.79 14.52
N VAL A 185 10.55 -1.23 15.64
CA VAL A 185 9.09 -1.20 15.80
C VAL A 185 8.67 0.27 15.99
N TRP A 186 7.76 0.75 15.15
CA TRP A 186 7.15 2.07 15.29
C TRP A 186 5.86 1.99 16.12
N ALA A 187 5.04 0.97 15.87
CA ALA A 187 3.85 0.67 16.65
C ALA A 187 3.66 -0.84 16.74
N GLN A 188 3.60 -1.39 17.97
CA GLN A 188 3.15 -2.77 18.19
C GLN A 188 1.64 -2.75 18.45
N LEU A 189 0.90 -3.59 17.73
CA LEU A 189 -0.55 -3.73 17.87
C LEU A 189 -0.89 -5.04 18.60
N GLU A 190 -2.13 -5.13 19.07
CA GLU A 190 -2.71 -6.39 19.55
C GLU A 190 -2.83 -7.40 18.39
N GLU A 191 -2.80 -8.70 18.70
CA GLU A 191 -2.86 -9.78 17.70
C GLU A 191 -4.17 -9.81 16.89
N SER A 192 -5.21 -9.12 17.36
CA SER A 192 -6.47 -8.91 16.64
C SER A 192 -6.36 -7.93 15.47
N PHE A 193 -5.24 -7.20 15.37
CA PHE A 193 -4.98 -6.26 14.28
C PHE A 193 -3.97 -6.81 13.27
N ASN A 194 -4.39 -6.88 12.02
CA ASN A 194 -3.61 -7.34 10.87
C ASN A 194 -3.43 -6.15 9.93
N PRO A 195 -2.44 -5.27 10.17
CA PRO A 195 -2.29 -4.06 9.38
C PRO A 195 -1.93 -4.41 7.94
N ASP A 196 -2.66 -3.80 7.01
CA ASP A 196 -2.50 -4.01 5.57
C ASP A 196 -2.12 -2.68 4.87
N GLY A 197 -2.88 -2.19 3.88
CA GLY A 197 -2.60 -0.94 3.20
C GLY A 197 -2.72 0.27 4.14
N ILE A 198 -1.74 1.18 4.09
CA ILE A 198 -1.63 2.31 5.02
C ILE A 198 -1.66 3.70 4.34
N ALA A 199 -2.13 4.70 5.08
CA ALA A 199 -2.06 6.11 4.73
C ALA A 199 -1.67 6.95 5.94
N LEU A 200 -0.91 8.03 5.73
CA LEU A 200 -0.50 8.94 6.80
C LEU A 200 -1.40 10.17 6.87
N ASP A 201 -1.70 10.63 8.08
CA ASP A 201 -2.24 11.97 8.30
C ASP A 201 -1.19 12.95 8.83
N THR A 202 -1.49 14.25 8.68
CA THR A 202 -0.59 15.33 9.11
C THR A 202 -0.43 15.43 10.63
N ASP A 203 -1.30 14.77 11.41
CA ASP A 203 -1.23 14.72 12.87
C ASP A 203 -0.29 13.59 13.36
N GLY A 204 0.43 12.94 12.44
CA GLY A 204 1.39 11.89 12.76
C GLY A 204 0.77 10.51 13.00
N GLY A 205 -0.47 10.30 12.55
CA GLY A 205 -1.15 9.01 12.60
C GLY A 205 -0.97 8.19 11.33
N VAL A 206 -1.01 6.87 11.50
CA VAL A 206 -1.10 5.89 10.41
C VAL A 206 -2.51 5.31 10.42
N TRP A 207 -3.23 5.48 9.31
CA TRP A 207 -4.43 4.72 9.02
C TRP A 207 -4.05 3.41 8.36
N PHE A 208 -4.67 2.31 8.75
CA PHE A 208 -4.45 0.99 8.15
C PHE A 208 -5.77 0.22 8.02
N GLY A 209 -5.88 -0.59 6.97
CA GLY A 209 -6.92 -1.63 6.87
C GLY A 209 -6.61 -2.78 7.83
N ASN A 210 -7.57 -3.19 8.67
CA ASN A 210 -7.47 -4.40 9.47
C ASN A 210 -7.87 -5.62 8.62
N ALA A 211 -6.95 -6.11 7.80
CA ALA A 211 -7.20 -7.22 6.88
C ALA A 211 -7.48 -8.53 7.62
N LEU A 212 -7.90 -9.55 6.88
CA LEU A 212 -8.19 -10.90 7.40
C LEU A 212 -9.21 -10.92 8.56
N THR A 213 -9.90 -9.81 8.78
CA THR A 213 -10.83 -9.57 9.87
C THR A 213 -12.19 -9.27 9.28
N MET A 214 -13.22 -9.90 9.85
CA MET A 214 -14.61 -9.76 9.43
C MET A 214 -15.48 -9.43 10.65
N GLY A 215 -16.71 -8.98 10.41
CA GLY A 215 -17.65 -8.64 11.47
C GLY A 215 -17.30 -7.32 12.15
N ASP A 216 -17.65 -7.20 13.43
CA ASP A 216 -17.60 -5.92 14.16
C ASP A 216 -16.19 -5.32 14.26
N ASP A 217 -15.14 -6.14 14.18
CA ASP A 217 -13.75 -5.71 14.26
C ASP A 217 -13.13 -5.35 12.91
N SER A 218 -13.83 -5.61 11.81
CA SER A 218 -13.41 -5.13 10.49
C SER A 218 -13.52 -3.61 10.41
N GLY A 219 -12.52 -2.99 9.78
CA GLY A 219 -12.48 -1.55 9.61
C GLY A 219 -11.09 -1.00 9.38
N PHE A 220 -11.06 0.31 9.17
CA PHE A 220 -9.84 1.09 9.08
C PHE A 220 -9.56 1.74 10.41
N TYR A 221 -8.36 1.56 10.93
CA TYR A 221 -7.98 2.05 12.24
C TYR A 221 -6.86 3.07 12.11
N ARG A 222 -6.88 4.07 12.99
CA ARG A 222 -5.78 5.01 13.14
C ARG A 222 -4.94 4.62 14.35
N VAL A 223 -3.65 4.45 14.13
CA VAL A 223 -2.65 4.23 15.18
C VAL A 223 -1.66 5.39 15.21
N ILE A 224 -1.20 5.75 16.40
CA ILE A 224 -0.06 6.66 16.59
C ILE A 224 1.20 5.89 17.02
N GLU A 225 2.36 6.54 16.91
CA GLU A 225 3.63 5.94 17.34
C GLU A 225 3.52 5.37 18.76
N GLY A 226 4.01 4.15 18.95
CA GLY A 226 3.87 3.41 20.20
C GLY A 226 2.68 2.44 20.26
N GLY A 227 1.71 2.53 19.34
CA GLY A 227 0.65 1.53 19.18
C GLY A 227 -0.74 1.89 19.69
N GLU A 228 -0.96 3.13 20.14
CA GLU A 228 -2.30 3.55 20.60
C GLU A 228 -3.27 3.71 19.40
N ILE A 229 -4.39 3.00 19.45
CA ILE A 229 -5.49 3.13 18.49
C ILE A 229 -6.39 4.32 18.89
N THR A 230 -6.43 5.35 18.04
CA THR A 230 -7.17 6.58 18.34
C THR A 230 -8.52 6.66 17.63
N ASP A 231 -8.66 6.05 16.45
CA ASP A 231 -9.86 6.16 15.61
C ASP A 231 -10.17 4.86 14.88
N LYS A 232 -11.44 4.68 14.47
CA LYS A 232 -11.91 3.59 13.60
C LYS A 232 -13.00 4.07 12.64
N VAL A 233 -12.90 3.62 11.39
CA VAL A 233 -13.99 3.58 10.43
C VAL A 233 -14.47 2.12 10.32
N PRO A 234 -15.62 1.74 10.89
CA PRO A 234 -16.09 0.36 10.88
C PRO A 234 -16.56 -0.05 9.48
N VAL A 235 -16.22 -1.28 9.08
CA VAL A 235 -16.63 -1.87 7.81
C VAL A 235 -17.47 -3.11 8.11
N SER A 236 -18.67 -3.19 7.55
CA SER A 236 -19.59 -4.31 7.75
C SER A 236 -19.63 -5.21 6.52
N GLY A 237 -19.44 -6.52 6.70
CA GLY A 237 -19.58 -7.52 5.63
C GLY A 237 -18.47 -7.55 4.59
N ALA A 238 -17.34 -6.89 4.86
CA ALA A 238 -16.16 -6.87 4.00
C ALA A 238 -14.89 -6.78 4.84
N GLN A 239 -13.75 -7.13 4.25
CA GLN A 239 -12.42 -6.90 4.81
C GLN A 239 -11.98 -5.48 4.45
N ALA A 240 -11.36 -4.78 5.40
CA ALA A 240 -10.69 -3.51 5.16
C ALA A 240 -9.27 -3.79 4.64
N VAL A 241 -8.94 -3.29 3.45
CA VAL A 241 -7.72 -3.71 2.73
C VAL A 241 -6.74 -2.56 2.60
N ALA A 242 -7.01 -1.57 1.76
CA ALA A 242 -6.10 -0.45 1.54
C ALA A 242 -6.81 0.90 1.70
N CYS A 243 -6.05 1.93 2.06
CA CYS A 243 -6.58 3.29 2.19
C CYS A 243 -5.61 4.33 1.64
N ALA A 244 -6.15 5.47 1.22
CA ALA A 244 -5.40 6.63 0.79
C ALA A 244 -6.20 7.91 1.09
N PHE A 245 -5.51 8.96 1.54
CA PHE A 245 -6.11 10.28 1.58
C PHE A 245 -6.13 10.90 0.17
N GLY A 246 -7.21 11.60 -0.16
CA GLY A 246 -7.42 12.24 -1.45
C GLY A 246 -8.42 13.39 -1.37
N GLY A 247 -8.84 13.87 -2.54
CA GLY A 247 -9.52 15.15 -2.69
C GLY A 247 -8.53 16.32 -2.79
N ASP A 248 -9.02 17.47 -3.25
CA ASP A 248 -8.18 18.68 -3.47
C ASP A 248 -7.46 19.16 -2.20
N ASP A 249 -8.01 18.88 -1.03
CA ASP A 249 -7.49 19.25 0.29
C ASP A 249 -6.93 18.05 1.09
N LEU A 250 -6.89 16.86 0.49
CA LEU A 250 -6.52 15.60 1.14
C LEU A 250 -7.36 15.27 2.40
N ALA A 251 -8.58 15.81 2.54
CA ALA A 251 -9.42 15.58 3.73
C ALA A 251 -10.25 14.28 3.68
N THR A 252 -10.38 13.67 2.50
CA THR A 252 -11.18 12.47 2.30
C THR A 252 -10.29 11.22 2.41
N LEU A 253 -10.61 10.31 3.33
CA LEU A 253 -9.99 8.99 3.40
C LEU A 253 -10.76 8.01 2.50
N TYR A 254 -10.15 7.60 1.39
CA TYR A 254 -10.67 6.54 0.52
C TYR A 254 -10.18 5.18 1.01
N MET A 255 -11.04 4.16 0.90
CA MET A 255 -10.88 2.87 1.56
C MET A 255 -11.41 1.74 0.67
N SER A 256 -10.59 0.74 0.34
CA SER A 256 -11.05 -0.47 -0.34
C SER A 256 -11.62 -1.50 0.63
N CYS A 257 -12.85 -1.90 0.38
CA CYS A 257 -13.57 -2.89 1.17
C CYS A 257 -13.84 -4.10 0.27
N ASN A 258 -13.20 -5.24 0.57
CA ASN A 258 -13.26 -6.44 -0.24
C ASN A 258 -14.14 -7.51 0.44
N SER A 259 -15.26 -7.86 -0.18
CA SER A 259 -16.15 -8.94 0.24
C SER A 259 -15.68 -10.24 -0.43
N THR A 260 -14.74 -10.90 0.23
CA THR A 260 -14.11 -12.13 -0.28
C THR A 260 -14.01 -13.14 0.85
N THR A 261 -14.65 -14.30 0.68
CA THR A 261 -14.40 -15.46 1.56
C THR A 261 -13.13 -16.17 1.12
N LEU A 262 -12.56 -17.02 1.98
CA LEU A 262 -11.42 -17.85 1.58
C LEU A 262 -11.75 -18.75 0.39
N GLU A 263 -12.96 -19.32 0.35
CA GLU A 263 -13.44 -20.14 -0.77
C GLU A 263 -13.50 -19.32 -2.06
N ASP A 264 -14.13 -18.15 -2.04
CA ASP A 264 -14.21 -17.28 -3.21
C ASP A 264 -12.82 -16.84 -3.67
N PHE A 265 -11.92 -16.50 -2.75
CA PHE A 265 -10.54 -16.13 -3.07
C PHE A 265 -9.82 -17.26 -3.82
N LEU A 266 -9.92 -18.50 -3.33
CA LEU A 266 -9.32 -19.68 -3.97
C LEU A 266 -9.91 -19.98 -5.34
N GLU A 267 -11.16 -19.60 -5.59
CA GLU A 267 -11.84 -19.75 -6.87
C GLU A 267 -11.67 -18.54 -7.80
N GLY A 268 -10.93 -17.51 -7.37
CA GLY A 268 -10.72 -16.29 -8.15
C GLY A 268 -11.96 -15.39 -8.24
N ARG A 269 -12.85 -15.46 -7.24
CA ARG A 269 -14.09 -14.68 -7.15
C ARG A 269 -13.98 -13.67 -6.02
N SER A 270 -14.42 -12.44 -6.26
CA SER A 270 -14.48 -11.40 -5.25
C SER A 270 -15.39 -10.25 -5.70
N SER A 271 -15.89 -9.48 -4.73
CA SER A 271 -16.53 -8.20 -4.96
C SER A 271 -15.85 -7.15 -4.09
N ALA A 272 -15.59 -5.97 -4.65
CA ALA A 272 -14.97 -4.86 -3.95
C ALA A 272 -15.73 -3.55 -4.21
N VAL A 273 -15.71 -2.70 -3.19
CA VAL A 273 -16.17 -1.32 -3.25
C VAL A 273 -15.09 -0.40 -2.72
N ILE A 274 -15.08 0.84 -3.19
CA ILE A 274 -14.37 1.93 -2.53
C ILE A 274 -15.38 2.68 -1.69
N THR A 275 -15.03 2.92 -0.44
CA THR A 275 -15.76 3.81 0.46
C THR A 275 -14.93 5.05 0.76
N ALA A 276 -15.58 6.12 1.19
CA ALA A 276 -14.97 7.37 1.57
C ALA A 276 -15.45 7.79 2.97
N ALA A 277 -14.58 8.46 3.74
CA ALA A 277 -14.93 9.03 5.03
C ALA A 277 -14.21 10.37 5.29
N GLU A 278 -14.93 11.29 5.92
CA GLU A 278 -14.39 12.52 6.49
C GLU A 278 -13.98 12.26 7.94
N VAL A 279 -12.69 11.98 8.15
CA VAL A 279 -12.16 11.60 9.48
C VAL A 279 -11.74 12.80 10.34
N GLY A 280 -11.94 14.01 9.82
CA GLY A 280 -11.60 15.29 10.46
C GLY A 280 -10.09 15.52 10.55
N ARG A 281 -9.32 14.95 9.63
CA ARG A 281 -7.87 15.10 9.47
C ARG A 281 -7.54 15.12 7.99
N VAL A 282 -6.40 15.68 7.65
CA VAL A 282 -5.90 15.73 6.27
C VAL A 282 -4.72 14.77 6.10
N GLY A 283 -4.61 14.20 4.92
CA GLY A 283 -3.52 13.32 4.55
C GLY A 283 -2.18 14.04 4.53
N ALA A 284 -1.12 13.34 4.93
CA ALA A 284 0.23 13.81 4.65
C ALA A 284 0.49 13.65 3.15
N PRO A 285 0.96 14.69 2.44
CA PRO A 285 1.37 14.55 1.06
C PRO A 285 2.52 13.55 0.97
N ALA A 286 2.70 12.93 -0.21
CA ALA A 286 3.89 12.13 -0.49
C ALA A 286 5.14 12.97 -0.16
N ALA A 287 6.08 12.38 0.59
CA ALA A 287 7.24 13.11 1.08
C ALA A 287 8.02 13.74 -0.10
N PRO A 288 8.43 15.03 0.00
CA PRO A 288 9.17 15.69 -1.06
C PRO A 288 10.57 15.07 -1.23
N SER A 289 11.15 15.21 -2.42
CA SER A 289 12.53 14.76 -2.73
C SER A 289 13.55 15.37 -1.76
N ALA A 290 14.51 14.57 -1.29
CA ALA A 290 15.59 15.02 -0.41
C ALA A 290 16.58 15.98 -1.11
N SER A 291 16.47 16.18 -2.43
CA SER A 291 17.46 16.87 -3.25
C SER A 291 17.46 18.42 -3.20
N THR A 292 16.68 19.06 -2.32
CA THR A 292 16.63 20.54 -2.25
C THR A 292 17.40 21.18 -1.09
N SER A 293 18.47 20.55 -0.59
CA SER A 293 19.48 21.26 0.21
C SER A 293 20.54 21.93 -0.68
N HIS A 294 20.10 22.90 -1.50
CA HIS A 294 21.05 23.89 -2.02
C HIS A 294 21.51 24.77 -0.87
N ILE A 295 22.63 24.39 -0.25
CA ILE A 295 23.44 25.28 0.57
C ILE A 295 23.88 26.42 -0.36
N SER A 296 23.18 27.55 -0.26
CA SER A 296 23.68 28.82 -0.79
C SER A 296 24.79 29.26 0.17
N THR A 297 26.03 29.06 -0.23
CA THR A 297 27.19 29.78 0.32
C THR A 297 27.27 31.18 -0.26
#